data_AF-A0A7I4YCC4-F1
#
_entry.id   AF-A0A7I4YCC4-F1
#
_cell.length_a   1.000
_cell.length_b   1.000
_cell.length_c   1.000
_cell.angle_alpha   90.00
_cell.angle_beta   90.00
_cell.angle_gamma   90.00
#
_symmetry.space_group_name_H-M   'P 1'
#
loop_
_entity.id
_entity.type
_entity.pdbx_description
1 polymer ?
#
loop_
_entity_poly.entity_id
_entity_poly.type
_entity_poly.pdbx_seq_one_letter_code
_entity_poly.pdbx_strand_id
1 'polypeptide(L)'
;MINLSCSKNWSSSWSIGLDVLWASQNRFYSRDYFAVSRHASLPLYVLPLPCLAGRRRAALGAKEFRDRHTDRPTDRQTDRQTKRFIGDPRCSRGGGTVVRSTSNAIFYFIMTSKRRKVMQLMELHRKPQSAFEGLMREMGPKLVVYINKDAHPYAKKACSMAMVKCHAIQAKISNNWGLTGSEIEEQIQQDLKQELIPLLVYCTMGTTPSAIVDHIESIGPVAKKYDLWMHCDGSYGGNCWIEPKYRPSSNALDFATSVNVSLHKFLVHGNGDMIWTKEYVPFKETFQTCQEAVKFWHEGRAVMCDWGLRKPRCVSALIIWLAMRLNGLQGLRYYVNNAVETCAYFAQLIRAHPCCKIVSHNYALVCFQYTEPGFSADQVNKYTRLLCNFMNESQRIFLTSAEVDNNDLISVSINYDRTSEANVDSSWLVMKSLIEEFRKRRDDPYLLLSTAPSNIDKRENSNFGRFMYDSVANTPEHSPTKNQFQSSSSGHSTYRDSARDNA
;
A
#
# COMPACT_ATOMS: atom_id res chain seq x y z
N MET A 1 -11.93 -18.70 -1.15
CA MET A 1 -10.58 -19.17 -0.73
C MET A 1 -9.63 -18.91 -1.87
N ILE A 2 -8.72 -17.93 -1.74
CA ILE A 2 -7.59 -17.73 -2.64
C ILE A 2 -6.36 -17.97 -1.78
N ASN A 3 -5.64 -19.04 -2.06
CA ASN A 3 -4.39 -19.40 -1.41
C ASN A 3 -3.38 -19.55 -2.56
N LEU A 4 -2.60 -18.49 -2.77
CA LEU A 4 -1.61 -18.39 -3.85
C LEU A 4 -0.44 -19.32 -3.51
N SER A 5 0.15 -20.00 -4.50
CA SER A 5 1.24 -20.99 -4.33
C SER A 5 2.57 -20.55 -4.98
N CYS A 6 3.66 -21.35 -4.87
CA CYS A 6 5.10 -21.05 -4.89
C CYS A 6 5.98 -22.27 -5.16
N SER A 7 6.85 -22.24 -6.16
CA SER A 7 8.02 -23.12 -6.25
C SER A 7 9.31 -22.35 -5.92
N LYS A 8 10.45 -23.05 -5.85
CA LYS A 8 11.75 -22.46 -5.54
C LYS A 8 12.30 -21.75 -6.80
N ASN A 9 12.75 -20.51 -6.61
CA ASN A 9 13.15 -19.47 -7.60
C ASN A 9 12.02 -18.46 -7.90
N TRP A 10 12.24 -17.22 -7.44
CA TRP A 10 11.31 -16.09 -7.57
C TRP A 10 10.96 -15.74 -9.03
N SER A 11 11.88 -15.96 -9.98
CA SER A 11 11.69 -15.64 -11.40
C SER A 11 10.58 -16.45 -12.09
N SER A 12 10.36 -17.70 -11.66
CA SER A 12 9.35 -18.61 -12.24
C SER A 12 8.03 -18.64 -11.47
N SER A 13 8.00 -18.07 -10.26
CA SER A 13 6.97 -18.30 -9.26
C SER A 13 5.80 -17.33 -9.25
N TRP A 14 5.94 -16.17 -9.89
CA TRP A 14 4.83 -15.24 -10.11
C TRP A 14 3.79 -15.76 -11.11
N SER A 15 4.23 -16.64 -12.02
CA SER A 15 3.33 -17.49 -12.81
C SER A 15 2.57 -18.42 -11.87
N ILE A 16 3.27 -19.13 -10.99
CA ILE A 16 2.74 -20.19 -10.11
C ILE A 16 1.74 -19.67 -9.06
N GLY A 17 1.83 -18.43 -8.59
CA GLY A 17 0.81 -17.83 -7.72
C GLY A 17 -0.57 -17.75 -8.39
N LEU A 18 -0.61 -17.25 -9.63
CA LEU A 18 -1.81 -17.11 -10.45
C LEU A 18 -2.19 -18.40 -11.22
N ASP A 19 -1.18 -19.20 -11.61
CA ASP A 19 -1.34 -20.48 -12.29
C ASP A 19 -1.75 -21.60 -11.32
N VAL A 20 -1.46 -21.50 -10.02
CA VAL A 20 -2.02 -22.45 -9.03
C VAL A 20 -3.39 -22.06 -8.54
N LEU A 21 -3.75 -20.76 -8.63
CA LEU A 21 -5.16 -20.35 -8.63
C LEU A 21 -5.93 -20.93 -9.82
N TRP A 22 -5.27 -21.16 -10.96
CA TRP A 22 -5.83 -21.76 -12.17
C TRP A 22 -5.86 -23.31 -12.09
N ALA A 23 -4.77 -23.96 -11.67
CA ALA A 23 -4.65 -25.42 -11.61
C ALA A 23 -5.47 -26.07 -10.49
N SER A 24 -5.79 -25.35 -9.41
CA SER A 24 -6.70 -25.83 -8.36
C SER A 24 -8.16 -25.99 -8.85
N GLN A 25 -8.48 -25.58 -10.08
CA GLN A 25 -9.84 -25.51 -10.62
C GLN A 25 -10.31 -26.82 -11.31
N ASN A 26 -9.41 -27.72 -11.74
CA ASN A 26 -9.84 -28.93 -12.45
C ASN A 26 -10.29 -30.09 -11.54
N ARG A 27 -10.33 -29.92 -10.22
CA ARG A 27 -10.87 -30.93 -9.27
C ARG A 27 -12.25 -30.60 -8.70
N PHE A 28 -12.81 -29.44 -9.03
CA PHE A 28 -14.16 -29.03 -8.59
C PHE A 28 -15.09 -28.87 -9.81
N TYR A 29 -15.16 -29.91 -10.63
CA TYR A 29 -16.28 -30.07 -11.56
C TYR A 29 -16.90 -31.44 -11.34
N SER A 30 -17.89 -31.48 -10.45
CA SER A 30 -19.04 -32.36 -10.66
C SER A 30 -20.28 -31.73 -10.04
N ARG A 31 -21.17 -31.31 -10.95
CA ARG A 31 -22.62 -31.19 -10.81
C ARG A 31 -23.24 -30.03 -10.01
N ASP A 32 -24.09 -29.34 -10.78
CA ASP A 32 -25.39 -28.76 -10.45
C ASP A 32 -25.41 -27.57 -9.48
N TYR A 33 -25.71 -26.38 -10.03
CA TYR A 33 -26.89 -25.56 -9.71
C TYR A 33 -26.79 -24.19 -10.41
N PHE A 34 -27.53 -24.05 -11.51
CA PHE A 34 -27.99 -22.77 -12.05
C PHE A 34 -29.48 -22.65 -11.68
N ALA A 35 -29.85 -21.62 -10.93
CA ALA A 35 -31.22 -21.12 -10.92
C ALA A 35 -31.20 -19.63 -10.57
N VAL A 36 -31.37 -18.80 -11.60
CA VAL A 36 -31.66 -17.37 -11.47
C VAL A 36 -33.15 -17.22 -11.22
N SER A 37 -33.55 -16.53 -10.16
CA SER A 37 -34.91 -16.02 -10.00
C SER A 37 -34.85 -14.52 -9.65
N ARG A 38 -35.59 -13.75 -10.45
CA ARG A 38 -35.85 -12.32 -10.32
C ARG A 38 -36.93 -12.12 -9.25
N HIS A 39 -36.73 -11.20 -8.31
CA HIS A 39 -37.70 -10.14 -7.91
C HIS A 39 -37.28 -9.40 -6.62
N ALA A 40 -37.43 -8.07 -6.68
CA ALA A 40 -37.83 -7.12 -5.62
C ALA A 40 -37.02 -6.99 -4.30
N SER A 41 -36.28 -5.87 -4.23
CA SER A 41 -36.26 -4.86 -3.15
C SER A 41 -36.57 -5.26 -1.69
N LEU A 42 -35.55 -5.23 -0.81
CA LEU A 42 -35.50 -4.66 0.57
C LEU A 42 -34.16 -5.05 1.26
N PRO A 43 -33.71 -4.36 2.33
CA PRO A 43 -32.31 -4.28 2.74
C PRO A 43 -31.83 -5.53 3.50
N LEU A 44 -30.73 -6.15 3.06
CA LEU A 44 -30.13 -7.28 3.78
C LEU A 44 -29.29 -6.79 4.98
N TYR A 45 -29.93 -6.78 6.15
CA TYR A 45 -29.25 -7.13 7.40
C TYR A 45 -29.01 -8.64 7.41
N VAL A 46 -27.75 -9.08 7.52
CA VAL A 46 -27.42 -10.50 7.74
C VAL A 46 -26.78 -10.64 9.12
N LEU A 47 -27.60 -11.03 10.09
CA LEU A 47 -27.14 -11.65 11.34
C LEU A 47 -26.79 -13.13 11.11
N PRO A 48 -25.90 -13.72 11.92
CA PRO A 48 -25.35 -15.05 11.69
C PRO A 48 -26.28 -16.14 12.28
N LEU A 49 -26.55 -17.18 11.49
CA LEU A 49 -27.13 -18.44 11.96
C LEU A 49 -26.02 -19.49 12.12
N PRO A 50 -25.70 -19.93 13.35
CA PRO A 50 -25.11 -21.22 13.60
C PRO A 50 -26.12 -22.07 14.38
N CYS A 51 -26.70 -23.10 13.76
CA CYS A 51 -27.20 -24.33 14.39
C CYS A 51 -27.97 -25.14 13.35
N LEU A 52 -27.77 -26.46 13.35
CA LEU A 52 -28.35 -27.51 12.48
C LEU A 52 -27.48 -28.00 11.31
N ALA A 53 -26.28 -28.48 11.63
CA ALA A 53 -25.62 -29.53 10.84
C ALA A 53 -24.78 -30.43 11.76
N GLY A 54 -25.37 -30.83 12.89
CA GLY A 54 -24.78 -31.77 13.83
C GLY A 54 -25.76 -32.91 14.09
N ARG A 55 -25.65 -33.99 13.29
CA ARG A 55 -26.08 -35.38 13.54
C ARG A 55 -26.45 -36.04 12.20
N ARG A 56 -25.50 -36.76 11.61
CA ARG A 56 -25.64 -37.99 10.80
C ARG A 56 -24.36 -38.20 9.98
N ARG A 57 -23.31 -38.68 10.63
CA ARG A 57 -22.22 -39.44 10.00
C ARG A 57 -21.55 -40.31 11.06
N ALA A 58 -22.35 -41.24 11.58
CA ALA A 58 -21.91 -42.37 12.38
C ALA A 58 -22.84 -43.52 12.01
N ALA A 59 -22.64 -44.10 10.83
CA ALA A 59 -23.13 -45.41 10.40
C ALA A 59 -22.76 -45.61 8.93
N LEU A 60 -22.23 -46.79 8.63
CA LEU A 60 -21.90 -47.37 7.31
C LEU A 60 -20.47 -47.12 6.82
N GLY A 61 -19.67 -48.18 6.99
CA GLY A 61 -18.33 -48.35 6.41
C GLY A 61 -18.34 -49.17 5.12
N ALA A 62 -17.11 -49.53 4.70
CA ALA A 62 -16.72 -50.33 3.53
C ALA A 62 -16.98 -49.64 2.16
N LYS A 63 -16.13 -49.73 1.13
CA LYS A 63 -15.15 -50.75 0.73
C LYS A 63 -14.24 -50.14 -0.37
N GLU A 64 -13.07 -50.74 -0.57
CA GLU A 64 -12.08 -50.43 -1.62
C GLU A 64 -12.68 -50.32 -3.03
N PHE A 65 -12.14 -49.40 -3.85
CA PHE A 65 -12.00 -49.64 -5.28
C PHE A 65 -10.67 -49.04 -5.78
N ARG A 66 -9.84 -49.94 -6.29
CA ARG A 66 -8.52 -49.74 -6.88
C ARG A 66 -8.74 -49.61 -8.38
N ASP A 67 -8.32 -48.51 -9.00
CA ASP A 67 -8.34 -48.40 -10.47
C ASP A 67 -6.98 -47.98 -11.04
N ARG A 68 -6.63 -48.68 -12.12
CA ARG A 68 -5.37 -48.65 -12.86
C ARG A 68 -5.39 -47.59 -13.97
N HIS A 69 -4.21 -47.17 -14.38
CA HIS A 69 -3.86 -46.37 -15.58
C HIS A 69 -4.27 -44.88 -15.51
N THR A 70 -3.35 -43.92 -15.36
CA THR A 70 -2.22 -43.65 -16.26
C THR A 70 -1.08 -42.97 -15.48
N ASP A 71 0.07 -43.64 -15.38
CA ASP A 71 1.31 -43.06 -14.86
C ASP A 71 1.93 -42.15 -15.95
N ARG A 72 1.93 -40.84 -15.72
CA ARG A 72 2.91 -39.93 -16.33
C ARG A 72 3.87 -39.46 -15.23
N PRO A 73 5.20 -39.61 -15.38
CA PRO A 73 6.15 -39.41 -14.26
C PRO A 73 6.35 -37.95 -13.81
N THR A 74 5.78 -36.96 -14.48
CA THR A 74 6.07 -35.53 -14.24
C THR A 74 5.25 -34.89 -13.12
N ASP A 75 4.13 -35.47 -12.70
CA ASP A 75 3.21 -34.84 -11.74
C ASP A 75 3.52 -35.09 -10.25
N ARG A 76 4.40 -36.04 -9.94
CA ARG A 76 4.76 -36.34 -8.53
C ARG A 76 5.75 -35.33 -7.93
N GLN A 77 6.51 -34.60 -8.76
CA GLN A 77 7.40 -33.53 -8.28
C GLN A 77 6.65 -32.23 -7.98
N THR A 78 5.66 -31.88 -8.79
CA THR A 78 4.78 -30.71 -8.60
C THR A 78 3.97 -30.84 -7.32
N ASP A 79 3.35 -31.99 -7.04
CA ASP A 79 2.48 -32.18 -5.86
C ASP A 79 3.24 -32.15 -4.51
N ARG A 80 4.55 -32.46 -4.50
CA ARG A 80 5.42 -32.27 -3.32
C ARG A 80 5.91 -30.83 -3.16
N GLN A 81 5.95 -30.03 -4.23
CA GLN A 81 6.41 -28.64 -4.20
C GLN A 81 5.29 -27.65 -3.86
N THR A 82 4.06 -27.88 -4.33
CA THR A 82 2.89 -27.02 -4.06
C THR A 82 2.50 -26.99 -2.58
N LYS A 83 2.75 -28.09 -1.85
CA LYS A 83 2.55 -28.21 -0.38
C LYS A 83 3.45 -27.27 0.46
N ARG A 84 4.43 -26.60 -0.15
CA ARG A 84 5.34 -25.67 0.57
C ARG A 84 4.88 -24.22 0.60
N PHE A 85 3.95 -23.79 -0.25
CA PHE A 85 3.61 -22.36 -0.35
C PHE A 85 2.21 -22.00 0.13
N ILE A 86 1.28 -22.94 0.02
CA ILE A 86 0.19 -23.03 0.97
C ILE A 86 0.82 -23.66 2.20
N GLY A 87 0.68 -23.06 3.37
CA GLY A 87 1.16 -23.66 4.60
C GLY A 87 0.64 -25.10 4.72
N ASP A 88 1.48 -26.10 4.42
CA ASP A 88 1.61 -27.19 5.36
C ASP A 88 2.12 -26.53 6.65
N PRO A 89 1.34 -26.52 7.74
CA PRO A 89 1.70 -25.91 9.01
C PRO A 89 3.06 -26.39 9.56
N ARG A 90 3.63 -27.45 8.97
CA ARG A 90 4.87 -28.09 9.38
C ARG A 90 6.12 -27.57 8.66
N CYS A 91 6.02 -26.80 7.56
CA CYS A 91 7.20 -26.47 6.72
C CYS A 91 7.32 -25.05 6.14
N SER A 92 6.25 -24.25 6.06
CA SER A 92 6.34 -22.87 5.54
C SER A 92 6.52 -21.85 6.67
N ARG A 93 7.59 -21.04 6.63
CA ARG A 93 7.87 -19.98 7.63
C ARG A 93 7.24 -18.63 7.31
N GLY A 94 6.65 -18.45 6.12
CA GLY A 94 6.11 -17.17 5.61
C GLY A 94 4.62 -17.22 5.23
N GLY A 95 4.06 -16.08 4.80
CA GLY A 95 2.65 -15.98 4.38
C GLY A 95 2.23 -14.56 3.97
N GLY A 96 0.98 -14.39 3.54
CA GLY A 96 0.44 -13.10 3.13
C GLY A 96 -1.09 -12.98 3.24
N THR A 97 -1.58 -11.75 3.19
CA THR A 97 -3.01 -11.42 3.22
C THR A 97 -3.30 -10.20 2.35
N VAL A 98 -4.58 -9.93 2.12
CA VAL A 98 -5.06 -8.62 1.67
C VAL A 98 -5.35 -7.74 2.90
N VAL A 99 -4.88 -6.51 2.86
CA VAL A 99 -5.22 -5.41 3.77
C VAL A 99 -5.88 -4.29 2.98
N ARG A 100 -6.54 -3.34 3.65
CA ARG A 100 -7.33 -2.30 2.99
C ARG A 100 -6.52 -1.10 2.51
N SER A 101 -5.35 -0.88 3.12
CA SER A 101 -4.52 0.30 2.87
C SER A 101 -3.04 -0.06 2.99
N THR A 102 -2.23 0.50 2.10
CA THR A 102 -0.77 0.50 2.16
C THR A 102 -0.25 1.03 3.49
N SER A 103 -0.88 2.08 4.04
CA SER A 103 -0.45 2.66 5.31
C SER A 103 -0.49 1.65 6.46
N ASN A 104 -1.47 0.74 6.45
CA ASN A 104 -1.55 -0.34 7.42
C ASN A 104 -0.44 -1.37 7.19
N ALA A 105 -0.17 -1.74 5.94
CA ALA A 105 0.91 -2.66 5.59
C ALA A 105 2.26 -2.17 6.14
N ILE A 106 2.61 -0.92 5.84
CA ILE A 106 3.85 -0.27 6.27
C ILE A 106 3.94 -0.27 7.79
N PHE A 107 2.88 0.17 8.47
CA PHE A 107 2.84 0.18 9.94
C PHE A 107 3.00 -1.22 10.53
N TYR A 108 2.37 -2.23 9.94
CA TYR A 108 2.46 -3.59 10.45
C TYR A 108 3.88 -4.15 10.39
N PHE A 109 4.60 -3.88 9.30
CA PHE A 109 5.98 -4.36 9.16
C PHE A 109 6.97 -3.57 10.03
N ILE A 110 6.76 -2.27 10.23
CA ILE A 110 7.57 -1.50 11.20
C ILE A 110 7.37 -2.05 12.61
N MET A 111 6.13 -2.26 13.04
CA MET A 111 5.84 -2.84 14.38
C MET A 111 6.38 -4.26 14.52
N THR A 112 6.26 -5.09 13.48
CA THR A 112 6.80 -6.45 13.45
C THR A 112 8.31 -6.46 13.56
N SER A 113 8.99 -5.61 12.78
CA SER A 113 10.44 -5.48 12.83
C SER A 113 10.91 -5.04 14.22
N LYS A 114 10.21 -4.07 14.83
CA LYS A 114 10.49 -3.58 16.19
C LYS A 114 10.41 -4.72 17.20
N ARG A 115 9.30 -5.47 17.23
CA ARG A 115 9.14 -6.64 18.11
C ARG A 115 10.24 -7.68 17.87
N ARG A 116 10.51 -8.03 16.61
CA ARG A 116 11.56 -9.00 16.22
C ARG A 116 12.92 -8.58 16.79
N LYS A 117 13.34 -7.33 16.56
CA LYS A 117 14.64 -6.84 17.02
C LYS A 117 14.75 -6.84 18.55
N VAL A 118 13.68 -6.47 19.26
CA VAL A 118 13.66 -6.54 20.73
C VAL A 118 13.81 -7.98 21.22
N MET A 119 13.10 -8.93 20.61
CA MET A 119 13.24 -10.35 20.97
C MET A 119 14.66 -10.87 20.71
N GLN A 120 15.29 -10.50 19.58
CA GLN A 120 16.67 -10.86 19.29
C GLN A 120 17.64 -10.34 20.36
N LEU A 121 17.47 -9.10 20.81
CA LEU A 121 18.30 -8.52 21.85
C LEU A 121 18.06 -9.15 23.23
N MET A 122 16.80 -9.52 23.54
CA MET A 122 16.50 -10.27 24.75
C MET A 122 17.19 -11.63 24.77
N GLU A 123 17.17 -12.35 23.64
CA GLU A 123 17.84 -13.65 23.49
C GLU A 123 19.37 -13.49 23.64
N LEU A 124 19.95 -12.50 22.96
CA LEU A 124 21.39 -12.20 23.04
C LEU A 124 21.85 -11.88 24.46
N HIS A 125 21.04 -11.13 25.22
CA HIS A 125 21.35 -10.73 26.60
C HIS A 125 20.73 -11.66 27.67
N ARG A 126 20.15 -12.79 27.27
CA ARG A 126 19.49 -13.78 28.15
C ARG A 126 18.49 -13.14 29.13
N LYS A 127 17.71 -12.17 28.66
CA LYS A 127 16.69 -11.48 29.48
C LYS A 127 15.44 -12.35 29.60
N PRO A 128 14.76 -12.37 30.76
CA PRO A 128 13.52 -13.10 30.94
C PRO A 128 12.39 -12.45 30.13
N GLN A 129 11.35 -13.23 29.80
CA GLN A 129 10.20 -12.75 29.02
C GLN A 129 9.49 -11.55 29.67
N SER A 130 9.50 -11.44 31.00
CA SER A 130 8.94 -10.32 31.76
C SER A 130 9.61 -8.98 31.45
N ALA A 131 10.85 -8.97 30.93
CA ALA A 131 11.56 -7.75 30.56
C ALA A 131 11.10 -7.15 29.21
N PHE A 132 10.27 -7.87 28.44
CA PHE A 132 9.89 -7.47 27.08
C PHE A 132 9.27 -6.08 27.01
N GLU A 133 8.28 -5.78 27.84
CA GLU A 133 7.57 -4.50 27.81
C GLU A 133 8.48 -3.33 28.20
N GLY A 134 9.31 -3.51 29.24
CA GLY A 134 10.28 -2.52 29.67
C GLY A 134 11.30 -2.21 28.57
N LEU A 135 11.84 -3.25 27.94
CA LEU A 135 12.84 -3.12 26.88
C LEU A 135 12.25 -2.55 25.59
N MET A 136 11.00 -2.91 25.24
CA MET A 136 10.26 -2.31 24.12
C MET A 136 10.12 -0.79 24.26
N ARG A 137 9.90 -0.30 25.49
CA ARG A 137 9.79 1.13 25.80
C ARG A 137 11.15 1.82 25.80
N GLU A 138 12.14 1.20 26.43
CA GLU A 138 13.51 1.74 26.54
C GLU A 138 14.20 1.86 25.18
N MET A 139 14.09 0.83 24.33
CA MET A 139 14.81 0.77 23.06
C MET A 139 14.11 1.51 21.93
N GLY A 140 12.80 1.76 22.01
CA GLY A 140 12.04 2.45 20.96
C GLY A 140 12.75 3.68 20.40
N PRO A 141 13.16 4.65 21.24
CA PRO A 141 13.89 5.84 20.82
C PRO A 141 15.28 5.59 20.21
N LYS A 142 15.90 4.42 20.43
CA LYS A 142 17.20 4.05 19.87
C LYS A 142 17.09 3.32 18.53
N LEU A 143 15.93 2.75 18.21
CA LEU A 143 15.71 1.99 16.97
C LEU A 143 15.58 2.93 15.77
N VAL A 144 16.27 2.61 14.68
CA VAL A 144 16.33 3.44 13.47
C VAL A 144 15.80 2.71 12.24
N VAL A 145 14.88 3.36 11.55
CA VAL A 145 14.39 2.96 10.23
C VAL A 145 15.00 3.85 9.15
N TYR A 146 15.55 3.25 8.10
CA TYR A 146 16.14 3.93 6.95
C TYR A 146 15.13 3.96 5.81
N ILE A 147 14.84 5.15 5.29
CA ILE A 147 13.91 5.35 4.17
C ILE A 147 14.52 6.29 3.13
N ASN A 148 14.11 6.17 1.88
CA ASN A 148 14.32 7.24 0.89
C ASN A 148 13.52 8.47 1.35
N LYS A 149 14.11 9.66 1.32
CA LYS A 149 13.39 10.90 1.69
C LYS A 149 12.14 11.12 0.85
N ASP A 150 12.16 10.68 -0.41
CA ASP A 150 11.03 10.77 -1.35
C ASP A 150 10.12 9.53 -1.31
N ALA A 151 10.32 8.62 -0.34
CA ALA A 151 9.42 7.50 -0.10
C ALA A 151 8.02 7.97 0.34
N HIS A 152 7.05 7.04 0.38
CA HIS A 152 5.70 7.38 0.76
C HIS A 152 5.66 8.02 2.17
N PRO A 153 5.00 9.17 2.38
CA PRO A 153 4.95 9.87 3.67
C PRO A 153 4.44 9.03 4.85
N TYR A 154 3.72 7.92 4.56
CA TYR A 154 3.24 7.01 5.58
C TYR A 154 4.36 6.21 6.24
N ALA A 155 5.52 6.02 5.60
CA ALA A 155 6.68 5.42 6.25
C ALA A 155 7.16 6.26 7.43
N LYS A 156 7.34 7.57 7.23
CA LYS A 156 7.71 8.51 8.30
C LYS A 156 6.63 8.60 9.38
N LYS A 157 5.35 8.66 8.97
CA LYS A 157 4.21 8.65 9.91
C LYS A 157 4.17 7.38 10.76
N ALA A 158 4.38 6.22 10.14
CA ALA A 158 4.39 4.93 10.82
C ALA A 158 5.56 4.80 11.79
N CYS A 159 6.74 5.32 11.44
CA CYS A 159 7.88 5.39 12.37
C CYS A 159 7.55 6.22 13.61
N SER A 160 6.95 7.40 13.42
CA SER A 160 6.51 8.26 14.52
C SER A 160 5.48 7.56 15.41
N MET A 161 4.46 6.91 14.82
CA MET A 161 3.47 6.13 15.58
C MET A 161 4.07 4.91 16.30
N ALA A 162 5.11 4.29 15.74
CA ALA A 162 5.83 3.19 16.36
C ALA A 162 6.86 3.65 17.41
N MET A 163 7.04 4.97 17.60
CA MET A 163 8.05 5.58 18.46
C MET A 163 9.46 5.06 18.14
N VAL A 164 9.83 5.09 16.86
CA VAL A 164 11.17 4.77 16.35
C VAL A 164 11.71 5.94 15.54
N LYS A 165 13.04 6.09 15.50
CA LYS A 165 13.69 7.11 14.66
C LYS A 165 13.52 6.73 13.18
N CYS A 166 13.37 7.76 12.36
CA CYS A 166 13.27 7.63 10.92
C CYS A 166 14.37 8.49 10.28
N HIS A 167 15.37 7.84 9.68
CA HIS A 167 16.42 8.49 8.91
C HIS A 167 16.00 8.49 7.45
N ALA A 168 15.54 9.66 7.01
CA ALA A 168 15.18 9.95 5.63
C ALA A 168 16.44 10.37 4.87
N ILE A 169 17.01 9.46 4.09
CA ILE A 169 18.24 9.67 3.34
C ILE A 169 17.88 10.30 1.99
N GLN A 170 18.50 11.43 1.66
CA GLN A 170 18.40 12.04 0.32
C GLN A 170 19.30 11.25 -0.63
N ALA A 171 18.70 10.52 -1.56
CA ALA A 171 19.43 9.82 -2.59
C ALA A 171 20.02 10.79 -3.61
N LYS A 172 21.22 10.48 -4.11
CA LYS A 172 21.96 11.34 -5.04
C LYS A 172 21.38 11.32 -6.46
N ILE A 173 21.51 12.43 -7.17
CA ILE A 173 21.19 12.54 -8.61
C ILE A 173 21.97 11.53 -9.46
N SER A 174 23.22 11.20 -9.09
CA SER A 174 24.05 10.21 -9.78
C SER A 174 23.43 8.81 -9.83
N ASN A 175 22.53 8.52 -8.88
CA ASN A 175 21.84 7.24 -8.74
C ASN A 175 20.38 7.34 -9.19
N ASN A 176 20.03 8.39 -9.95
CA ASN A 176 18.67 8.74 -10.34
C ASN A 176 17.72 8.87 -9.14
N TRP A 177 18.23 9.41 -8.02
CA TRP A 177 17.50 9.58 -6.76
C TRP A 177 16.99 8.27 -6.11
N GLY A 178 17.47 7.11 -6.58
CA GLY A 178 17.23 5.82 -5.92
C GLY A 178 18.27 5.57 -4.83
N LEU A 179 17.85 5.12 -3.66
CA LEU A 179 18.78 4.77 -2.59
C LEU A 179 19.67 3.58 -2.99
N THR A 180 20.93 3.66 -2.58
CA THR A 180 21.92 2.60 -2.78
C THR A 180 22.35 1.96 -1.46
N GLY A 181 22.87 0.73 -1.56
CA GLY A 181 23.44 0.03 -0.41
C GLY A 181 24.57 0.83 0.27
N SER A 182 25.41 1.53 -0.48
CA SER A 182 26.50 2.34 0.06
C SER A 182 26.00 3.53 0.89
N GLU A 183 24.96 4.24 0.43
CA GLU A 183 24.39 5.36 1.18
C GLU A 183 23.73 4.89 2.49
N ILE A 184 23.08 3.72 2.45
CA ILE A 184 22.47 3.11 3.63
C ILE A 184 23.54 2.61 4.60
N GLU A 185 24.59 1.96 4.10
CA GLU A 185 25.69 1.45 4.93
C GLU A 185 26.45 2.60 5.62
N GLU A 186 26.69 3.70 4.91
CA GLU A 186 27.29 4.90 5.49
C GLU A 186 26.45 5.43 6.66
N GLN A 187 25.14 5.57 6.47
CA GLN A 187 24.24 6.03 7.53
C GLN A 187 24.18 5.05 8.71
N ILE A 188 24.14 3.73 8.44
CA ILE A 188 24.18 2.70 9.49
C ILE A 188 25.44 2.84 10.32
N GLN A 189 26.61 3.04 9.70
CA GLN A 189 27.87 3.18 10.43
C GLN A 189 27.90 4.44 11.30
N GLN A 190 27.30 5.55 10.85
CA GLN A 190 27.18 6.76 11.66
C GLN A 190 26.26 6.54 12.87
N ASP A 191 25.14 5.84 12.66
CA ASP A 191 24.16 5.57 13.70
C ASP A 191 24.69 4.62 14.78
N LEU A 192 25.45 3.60 14.36
CA LEU A 192 26.13 2.69 15.28
C LEU A 192 27.14 3.42 16.19
N LYS A 193 27.83 4.46 15.67
CA LYS A 193 28.72 5.32 16.49
C LYS A 193 27.96 6.16 17.51
N GLN A 194 26.67 6.40 17.28
CA GLN A 194 25.78 7.13 18.19
C GLN A 194 24.99 6.19 19.12
N GLU A 195 25.38 4.91 19.21
CA GLU A 195 24.68 3.88 19.98
C GLU A 195 23.21 3.67 19.58
N LEU A 196 22.87 4.03 18.35
CA LEU A 196 21.58 3.74 17.76
C LEU A 196 21.55 2.30 17.22
N ILE A 197 20.35 1.75 17.10
CA ILE A 197 20.12 0.35 16.74
C ILE A 197 19.41 0.31 15.38
N PRO A 198 20.14 -0.01 14.29
CA PRO A 198 19.56 -0.28 12.97
C PRO A 198 18.45 -1.33 13.05
N LEU A 199 17.25 -0.99 12.56
CA LEU A 199 16.05 -1.82 12.66
C LEU A 199 15.58 -2.34 11.31
N LEU A 200 15.27 -1.42 10.39
CA LEU A 200 14.57 -1.70 9.15
C LEU A 200 15.09 -0.81 8.04
N VAL A 201 15.23 -1.39 6.84
CA VAL A 201 15.43 -0.65 5.60
C VAL A 201 14.15 -0.72 4.77
N TYR A 202 13.63 0.44 4.41
CA TYR A 202 12.46 0.61 3.56
C TYR A 202 12.91 0.91 2.14
N CYS A 203 12.72 -0.06 1.25
CA CYS A 203 13.04 0.06 -0.17
C CYS A 203 11.77 0.37 -0.95
N THR A 204 11.80 1.34 -1.86
CA THR A 204 10.65 1.78 -2.63
C THR A 204 10.79 1.37 -4.09
N MET A 205 9.79 0.65 -4.62
CA MET A 205 9.68 0.30 -6.03
C MET A 205 8.70 1.26 -6.71
N GLY A 206 9.16 2.49 -6.95
CA GLY A 206 8.35 3.57 -7.50
C GLY A 206 7.85 4.51 -6.39
N THR A 207 8.61 5.56 -6.10
CA THR A 207 8.20 6.63 -5.19
C THR A 207 6.92 7.31 -5.68
N THR A 208 6.10 7.78 -4.74
CA THR A 208 4.82 8.41 -5.07
C THR A 208 4.95 9.62 -6.02
N PRO A 209 5.86 10.58 -5.80
CA PRO A 209 5.91 11.78 -6.64
C PRO A 209 6.46 11.49 -8.04
N SER A 210 7.45 10.61 -8.15
CA SER A 210 8.32 10.55 -9.35
C SER A 210 8.65 9.15 -9.85
N ALA A 211 7.98 8.13 -9.31
CA ALA A 211 8.19 6.72 -9.63
C ALA A 211 9.67 6.28 -9.57
N ILE A 212 10.47 6.88 -8.68
CA ILE A 212 11.87 6.53 -8.51
C ILE A 212 11.98 5.15 -7.86
N VAL A 213 12.95 4.36 -8.27
CA VAL A 213 13.17 2.99 -7.80
C VAL A 213 14.49 2.94 -7.04
N ASP A 214 14.46 2.45 -5.80
CA ASP A 214 15.68 2.21 -5.02
C ASP A 214 16.47 1.02 -5.59
N HIS A 215 17.79 1.03 -5.43
CA HIS A 215 18.69 -0.02 -5.95
C HIS A 215 18.71 -1.24 -5.02
N ILE A 216 17.59 -1.95 -4.97
CA ILE A 216 17.32 -3.05 -4.02
C ILE A 216 18.40 -4.14 -4.05
N GLU A 217 18.97 -4.42 -5.23
CA GLU A 217 20.06 -5.40 -5.38
C GLU A 217 21.33 -5.02 -4.60
N SER A 218 21.63 -3.71 -4.51
CA SER A 218 22.74 -3.20 -3.72
C SER A 218 22.41 -3.13 -2.22
N ILE A 219 21.14 -2.89 -1.88
CA ILE A 219 20.68 -2.76 -0.49
C ILE A 219 20.59 -4.13 0.21
N GLY A 220 20.17 -5.16 -0.51
CA GLY A 220 19.96 -6.51 0.03
C GLY A 220 21.16 -7.09 0.79
N PRO A 221 22.37 -7.09 0.22
CA PRO A 221 23.59 -7.52 0.90
C PRO A 221 23.88 -6.74 2.19
N VAL A 222 23.64 -5.42 2.19
CA VAL A 222 23.82 -4.56 3.38
C VAL A 222 22.79 -4.92 4.45
N ALA A 223 21.51 -5.04 4.08
CA ALA A 223 20.46 -5.44 5.02
C ALA A 223 20.76 -6.80 5.64
N LYS A 224 21.28 -7.76 4.86
CA LYS A 224 21.71 -9.07 5.37
C LYS A 224 22.93 -8.97 6.29
N LYS A 225 23.93 -8.15 5.95
CA LYS A 225 25.15 -7.94 6.74
C LYS A 225 24.84 -7.46 8.16
N TYR A 226 23.86 -6.57 8.30
CA TYR A 226 23.47 -5.97 9.59
C TYR A 226 22.21 -6.62 10.22
N ASP A 227 21.71 -7.73 9.68
CA ASP A 227 20.45 -8.39 10.09
C ASP A 227 19.28 -7.41 10.27
N LEU A 228 19.06 -6.59 9.24
CA LEU A 228 17.96 -5.63 9.18
C LEU A 228 16.72 -6.28 8.62
N TRP A 229 15.55 -5.84 9.09
CA TRP A 229 14.32 -6.14 8.38
C TRP A 229 14.31 -5.36 7.07
N MET A 230 14.22 -6.04 5.94
CA MET A 230 14.14 -5.37 4.63
C MET A 230 12.70 -5.39 4.14
N HIS A 231 12.07 -4.22 4.09
CA HIS A 231 10.72 -4.08 3.55
C HIS A 231 10.77 -3.46 2.16
N CYS A 232 10.17 -4.13 1.18
CA CYS A 232 10.03 -3.61 -0.18
C CYS A 232 8.61 -3.11 -0.41
N ASP A 233 8.47 -1.80 -0.54
CA ASP A 233 7.24 -1.14 -0.94
C ASP A 233 7.06 -1.22 -2.45
N GLY A 234 6.37 -2.27 -2.87
CA GLY A 234 5.91 -2.51 -4.23
C GLY A 234 4.53 -1.90 -4.51
N SER A 235 4.06 -0.92 -3.73
CA SER A 235 2.70 -0.42 -3.89
C SER A 235 2.38 0.03 -5.31
N TYR A 236 3.30 0.75 -5.94
CA TYR A 236 3.15 1.17 -7.33
C TYR A 236 3.78 0.13 -8.28
N GLY A 237 5.11 0.02 -8.31
CA GLY A 237 5.84 -0.79 -9.27
C GLY A 237 5.63 -2.30 -9.15
N GLY A 238 5.24 -2.81 -7.97
CA GLY A 238 5.02 -4.24 -7.74
C GLY A 238 3.88 -4.83 -8.55
N ASN A 239 2.94 -4.00 -9.03
CA ASN A 239 1.91 -4.44 -9.96
C ASN A 239 2.48 -4.92 -11.30
N CYS A 240 3.65 -4.40 -11.71
CA CYS A 240 4.26 -4.74 -12.99
C CYS A 240 4.81 -6.17 -13.01
N TRP A 241 5.05 -6.81 -11.86
CA TRP A 241 5.56 -8.19 -11.78
C TRP A 241 4.60 -9.25 -12.32
N ILE A 242 3.34 -8.88 -12.61
CA ILE A 242 2.41 -9.74 -13.35
C ILE A 242 2.95 -10.11 -14.72
N GLU A 243 3.70 -9.20 -15.36
CA GLU A 243 4.35 -9.39 -16.64
C GLU A 243 5.79 -9.88 -16.44
N PRO A 244 6.19 -11.00 -17.08
CA PRO A 244 7.55 -11.55 -16.98
C PRO A 244 8.69 -10.56 -17.22
N LYS A 245 8.55 -9.60 -18.15
CA LYS A 245 9.62 -8.65 -18.50
C LYS A 245 10.06 -7.75 -17.36
N TYR A 246 9.20 -7.50 -16.37
CA TYR A 246 9.54 -6.68 -15.20
C TYR A 246 10.01 -7.49 -13.99
N ARG A 247 9.99 -8.84 -14.05
CA ARG A 247 10.43 -9.71 -12.95
C ARG A 247 11.94 -9.69 -12.66
N PRO A 248 12.87 -9.34 -13.57
CA PRO A 248 14.27 -9.20 -13.17
C PRO A 248 14.47 -8.23 -12.01
N SER A 249 13.70 -7.13 -11.97
CA SER A 249 13.67 -6.18 -10.83
C SER A 249 13.22 -6.82 -9.50
N SER A 250 12.53 -7.96 -9.56
CA SER A 250 12.04 -8.72 -8.42
C SER A 250 13.07 -9.69 -7.84
N ASN A 251 14.19 -9.95 -8.54
CA ASN A 251 15.26 -10.82 -8.05
C ASN A 251 15.84 -10.30 -6.72
N ALA A 252 15.83 -8.99 -6.52
CA ALA A 252 16.25 -8.34 -5.28
C ALA A 252 15.34 -8.66 -4.08
N LEU A 253 14.12 -9.16 -4.30
CA LEU A 253 13.19 -9.55 -3.24
C LEU A 253 13.61 -10.84 -2.52
N ASP A 254 14.62 -11.54 -3.03
CA ASP A 254 15.28 -12.63 -2.29
C ASP A 254 15.91 -12.13 -0.98
N PHE A 255 16.26 -10.84 -0.88
CA PHE A 255 16.69 -10.21 0.37
C PHE A 255 15.54 -9.64 1.20
N ALA A 256 14.41 -9.31 0.58
CA ALA A 256 13.27 -8.69 1.26
C ALA A 256 12.62 -9.63 2.28
N THR A 257 12.47 -9.18 3.53
CA THR A 257 11.71 -9.89 4.57
C THR A 257 10.22 -9.74 4.34
N SER A 258 9.76 -8.57 3.88
CA SER A 258 8.35 -8.32 3.57
C SER A 258 8.16 -7.44 2.35
N VAL A 259 6.99 -7.58 1.71
CA VAL A 259 6.59 -6.80 0.53
C VAL A 259 5.11 -6.41 0.64
N ASN A 260 4.76 -5.26 0.08
CA ASN A 260 3.37 -4.87 -0.17
C ASN A 260 3.17 -4.47 -1.63
N VAL A 261 1.96 -4.67 -2.15
CA VAL A 261 1.55 -4.26 -3.51
C VAL A 261 0.12 -3.72 -3.47
N SER A 262 -0.09 -2.52 -4.00
CA SER A 262 -1.41 -1.89 -4.07
C SER A 262 -2.05 -2.21 -5.40
N LEU A 263 -2.96 -3.19 -5.41
CA LEU A 263 -3.64 -3.60 -6.64
C LEU A 263 -4.48 -2.46 -7.23
N HIS A 264 -4.94 -1.53 -6.41
CA HIS A 264 -5.77 -0.41 -6.83
C HIS A 264 -5.04 0.71 -7.57
N LYS A 265 -3.71 0.65 -7.65
CA LYS A 265 -2.93 1.64 -8.42
C LYS A 265 -2.82 1.28 -9.91
N PHE A 266 -2.98 0.00 -10.24
CA PHE A 266 -2.91 -0.50 -11.62
C PHE A 266 -4.01 -1.55 -11.87
N LEU A 267 -4.00 -2.66 -11.14
CA LEU A 267 -4.64 -3.90 -11.57
C LEU A 267 -6.15 -4.03 -11.30
N VAL A 268 -6.69 -3.40 -10.25
CA VAL A 268 -8.07 -3.66 -9.81
C VAL A 268 -8.75 -2.40 -9.29
N HIS A 269 -9.93 -2.08 -9.80
CA HIS A 269 -10.78 -1.07 -9.17
C HIS A 269 -11.34 -1.60 -7.84
N GLY A 270 -10.78 -1.13 -6.71
CA GLY A 270 -11.28 -1.44 -5.37
C GLY A 270 -10.19 -1.42 -4.29
N ASN A 271 -10.57 -1.17 -3.03
CA ASN A 271 -9.60 -1.07 -1.93
C ASN A 271 -9.01 -2.44 -1.56
N GLY A 272 -7.77 -2.70 -1.97
CA GLY A 272 -7.03 -3.91 -1.63
C GLY A 272 -5.52 -3.76 -1.87
N ASP A 273 -4.76 -3.96 -0.80
CA ASP A 273 -3.31 -4.05 -0.81
C ASP A 273 -2.92 -5.48 -0.40
N MET A 274 -2.10 -6.12 -1.21
CA MET A 274 -1.51 -7.41 -0.86
C MET A 274 -0.29 -7.17 0.00
N ILE A 275 -0.14 -7.94 1.07
CA ILE A 275 1.06 -7.97 1.89
C ILE A 275 1.58 -9.39 1.99
N TRP A 276 2.90 -9.53 2.09
CA TRP A 276 3.55 -10.82 2.27
C TRP A 276 4.82 -10.68 3.10
N THR A 277 5.14 -11.70 3.89
CA THR A 277 6.35 -11.78 4.72
C THR A 277 6.97 -13.18 4.70
N LYS A 278 8.30 -13.26 4.70
CA LYS A 278 9.08 -14.48 4.92
C LYS A 278 8.98 -14.97 6.35
N GLU A 279 8.75 -14.06 7.30
CA GLU A 279 8.72 -14.31 8.73
C GLU A 279 7.29 -14.14 9.25
N TYR A 280 6.47 -15.20 9.14
CA TYR A 280 5.08 -15.19 9.60
C TYR A 280 4.96 -15.19 11.12
N VAL A 281 5.81 -15.96 11.82
CA VAL A 281 5.71 -16.11 13.29
C VAL A 281 5.89 -14.76 14.00
N PRO A 282 6.96 -13.97 13.75
CA PRO A 282 7.10 -12.64 14.36
C PRO A 282 5.94 -11.70 14.02
N PHE A 283 5.44 -11.76 12.78
CA PHE A 283 4.30 -10.95 12.36
C PHE A 283 3.04 -11.30 13.17
N LYS A 284 2.71 -12.60 13.24
CA LYS A 284 1.55 -13.09 13.97
C LYS A 284 1.61 -12.68 15.43
N GLU A 285 2.72 -12.94 16.11
CA GLU A 285 2.89 -12.63 17.53
C GLU A 285 2.79 -11.13 17.84
N THR A 286 3.12 -10.27 16.88
CA THR A 286 2.97 -8.81 17.05
C THR A 286 1.52 -8.38 17.18
N PHE A 287 0.59 -9.04 16.47
CA PHE A 287 -0.83 -8.67 16.40
C PHE A 287 -1.76 -9.72 17.04
N GLN A 288 -1.19 -10.74 17.68
CA GLN A 288 -1.94 -11.80 18.30
C GLN A 288 -2.65 -11.26 19.55
N THR A 289 -3.97 -11.23 19.47
CA THR A 289 -4.87 -10.87 20.60
C THR A 289 -5.98 -11.90 20.77
N CYS A 290 -6.10 -12.86 19.84
CA CYS A 290 -7.23 -13.79 19.80
C CYS A 290 -7.16 -14.76 21.01
N GLN A 291 -8.18 -14.70 21.87
CA GLN A 291 -8.40 -15.58 23.03
C GLN A 291 -8.44 -17.06 22.60
N GLU A 292 -8.15 -17.99 23.52
CA GLU A 292 -8.10 -19.43 23.23
C GLU A 292 -9.39 -19.98 22.60
N ALA A 293 -10.55 -19.42 22.95
CA ALA A 293 -11.85 -19.78 22.37
C ALA A 293 -11.91 -19.59 20.83
N VAL A 294 -11.21 -18.59 20.27
CA VAL A 294 -11.15 -18.37 18.81
C VAL A 294 -10.23 -19.39 18.14
N LYS A 295 -9.20 -19.88 18.83
CA LYS A 295 -8.27 -20.89 18.31
C LYS A 295 -8.98 -22.22 18.09
N PHE A 296 -9.95 -22.57 18.92
CA PHE A 296 -10.76 -23.79 18.82
C PHE A 296 -11.56 -23.88 17.50
N TRP A 297 -12.09 -22.76 16.99
CA TRP A 297 -12.80 -22.74 15.70
C TRP A 297 -11.90 -22.92 14.47
N HIS A 298 -10.58 -22.80 14.67
CA HIS A 298 -9.56 -22.81 13.64
C HIS A 298 -8.63 -24.03 13.72
N GLU A 299 -9.05 -25.14 14.32
CA GLU A 299 -8.29 -26.41 14.30
C GLU A 299 -7.77 -26.73 12.89
N GLY A 300 -6.44 -26.60 12.70
CA GLY A 300 -5.76 -26.83 11.43
C GLY A 300 -5.86 -25.73 10.35
N ARG A 301 -6.49 -24.57 10.62
CA ARG A 301 -6.65 -23.47 9.66
C ARG A 301 -5.90 -22.19 10.07
N ALA A 302 -5.39 -21.47 9.09
CA ALA A 302 -4.73 -20.19 9.32
C ALA A 302 -5.69 -19.18 9.96
N VAL A 303 -5.30 -18.66 11.13
CA VAL A 303 -6.06 -17.67 11.89
C VAL A 303 -5.88 -16.31 11.22
N MET A 304 -6.86 -15.92 10.40
CA MET A 304 -6.80 -14.69 9.63
C MET A 304 -7.01 -13.42 10.49
N CYS A 305 -7.52 -13.57 11.73
CA CYS A 305 -7.68 -12.47 12.70
C CYS A 305 -6.34 -11.89 13.19
N ASP A 306 -5.26 -12.66 13.09
CA ASP A 306 -3.93 -12.25 13.54
C ASP A 306 -3.13 -11.52 12.45
N TRP A 307 -3.72 -11.37 11.25
CA TRP A 307 -3.12 -10.65 10.14
C TRP A 307 -3.38 -9.14 10.20
N GLY A 308 -2.82 -8.50 11.22
CA GLY A 308 -2.87 -7.05 11.45
C GLY A 308 -3.84 -6.62 12.56
N LEU A 309 -3.94 -5.30 12.75
CA LEU A 309 -4.72 -4.71 13.85
C LEU A 309 -6.24 -4.90 13.69
N ARG A 310 -6.76 -4.91 12.47
CA ARG A 310 -8.21 -4.96 12.20
C ARG A 310 -8.76 -6.39 12.26
N LYS A 311 -9.70 -6.63 13.18
CA LYS A 311 -10.44 -7.90 13.26
C LYS A 311 -11.58 -8.02 12.23
N PRO A 312 -12.52 -7.06 12.11
CA PRO A 312 -13.48 -7.07 11.00
C PRO A 312 -12.80 -6.63 9.71
N ARG A 313 -12.93 -7.45 8.66
CA ARG A 313 -12.30 -7.21 7.36
C ARG A 313 -13.33 -7.22 6.25
N CYS A 314 -13.22 -6.25 5.35
CA CYS A 314 -14.01 -6.20 4.13
C CYS A 314 -13.62 -7.36 3.21
N VAL A 315 -14.54 -7.79 2.37
CA VAL A 315 -14.32 -8.91 1.43
C VAL A 315 -13.56 -8.43 0.17
N SER A 316 -12.49 -7.64 0.35
CA SER A 316 -11.65 -7.13 -0.77
C SER A 316 -11.06 -8.27 -1.60
N ALA A 317 -10.81 -9.42 -0.98
CA ALA A 317 -10.36 -10.61 -1.67
C ALA A 317 -11.35 -11.11 -2.73
N LEU A 318 -12.67 -10.93 -2.53
CA LEU A 318 -13.67 -11.29 -3.53
C LEU A 318 -13.64 -10.35 -4.74
N ILE A 319 -13.44 -9.05 -4.52
CA ILE A 319 -13.30 -8.06 -5.61
C ILE A 319 -12.07 -8.39 -6.45
N ILE A 320 -10.93 -8.65 -5.80
CA ILE A 320 -9.69 -9.05 -6.48
C ILE A 320 -9.90 -10.36 -7.24
N TRP A 321 -10.58 -11.35 -6.63
CA TRP A 321 -10.90 -12.62 -7.29
C TRP A 321 -11.75 -12.41 -8.54
N LEU A 322 -12.83 -11.64 -8.45
CA LEU A 322 -13.70 -11.33 -9.57
C LEU A 322 -12.93 -10.62 -10.69
N ALA A 323 -12.10 -9.63 -10.35
CA ALA A 323 -11.27 -8.92 -11.32
C ALA A 323 -10.30 -9.86 -12.05
N MET A 324 -9.66 -10.79 -11.33
CA MET A 324 -8.80 -11.82 -11.94
C MET A 324 -9.58 -12.78 -12.83
N ARG A 325 -10.82 -13.14 -12.47
CA ARG A 325 -11.67 -14.05 -13.27
C ARG A 325 -12.23 -13.40 -14.52
N LEU A 326 -12.62 -12.13 -14.44
CA LEU A 326 -13.21 -11.39 -15.55
C LEU A 326 -12.15 -11.04 -16.61
N ASN A 327 -10.99 -10.55 -16.19
CA ASN A 327 -9.94 -10.11 -17.11
C ASN A 327 -9.00 -11.25 -17.54
N GLY A 328 -8.90 -12.30 -16.72
CA GLY A 328 -7.88 -13.33 -16.87
C GLY A 328 -6.47 -12.78 -16.65
N LEU A 329 -5.47 -13.67 -16.66
CA LEU A 329 -4.08 -13.27 -16.52
C LEU A 329 -3.58 -12.45 -17.72
N GLN A 330 -4.01 -12.84 -18.92
CA GLN A 330 -3.59 -12.18 -20.16
C GLN A 330 -4.15 -10.76 -20.26
N GLY A 331 -5.42 -10.53 -19.89
CA GLY A 331 -6.01 -9.19 -19.91
C GLY A 331 -5.33 -8.24 -18.92
N LEU A 332 -5.01 -8.73 -17.71
CA LEU A 332 -4.29 -7.92 -16.72
C LEU A 332 -2.86 -7.58 -17.17
N ARG A 333 -2.16 -8.51 -17.82
CA ARG A 333 -0.83 -8.25 -18.43
C ARG A 333 -0.91 -7.23 -19.56
N TYR A 334 -1.89 -7.39 -20.44
CA TYR A 334 -2.14 -6.45 -21.54
C TYR A 334 -2.35 -5.04 -20.99
N TYR A 335 -3.20 -4.88 -19.97
CA TYR A 335 -3.46 -3.57 -19.36
C TYR A 335 -2.18 -2.92 -18.80
N VAL A 336 -1.38 -3.66 -18.02
CA VAL A 336 -0.12 -3.13 -17.46
C VAL A 336 0.87 -2.76 -18.57
N ASN A 337 1.02 -3.61 -19.58
CA ASN A 337 1.93 -3.33 -20.69
C ASN A 337 1.49 -2.12 -21.48
N ASN A 338 0.19 -2.02 -21.81
CA ASN A 338 -0.37 -0.88 -22.52
C ASN A 338 -0.11 0.43 -21.77
N ALA A 339 -0.36 0.47 -20.46
CA ALA A 339 -0.12 1.66 -19.63
C ALA A 339 1.36 2.10 -19.65
N VAL A 340 2.29 1.15 -19.50
CA VAL A 340 3.74 1.45 -19.51
C VAL A 340 4.21 1.86 -20.91
N GLU A 341 3.77 1.18 -21.97
CA GLU A 341 4.16 1.46 -23.36
C GLU A 341 3.61 2.81 -23.83
N THR A 342 2.35 3.10 -23.52
CA THR A 342 1.71 4.40 -23.78
C THR A 342 2.43 5.53 -23.04
N CYS A 343 2.86 5.29 -21.79
CA CYS A 343 3.67 6.27 -21.05
C CYS A 343 5.06 6.46 -21.66
N ALA A 344 5.70 5.39 -22.13
CA ALA A 344 6.97 5.46 -22.83
C ALA A 344 6.86 6.26 -24.13
N TYR A 345 5.77 6.09 -24.89
CA TYR A 345 5.46 6.89 -26.07
C TYR A 345 5.29 8.38 -25.70
N PHE A 346 4.49 8.69 -24.68
CA PHE A 346 4.33 10.07 -24.21
C PHE A 346 5.65 10.70 -23.75
N ALA A 347 6.52 9.92 -23.09
CA ALA A 347 7.86 10.37 -22.72
C ALA A 347 8.73 10.69 -23.94
N GLN A 348 8.58 10.00 -25.07
CA GLN A 348 9.28 10.36 -26.31
C GLN A 348 8.81 11.71 -26.86
N LEU A 349 7.50 11.98 -26.82
CA LEU A 349 6.93 13.27 -27.22
C LEU A 349 7.46 14.43 -26.36
N ILE A 350 7.52 14.23 -25.04
CA ILE A 350 8.09 15.22 -24.11
C ILE A 350 9.58 15.48 -24.43
N ARG A 351 10.38 14.43 -24.66
CA ARG A 351 11.81 14.58 -24.99
C ARG A 351 12.06 15.37 -26.27
N ALA A 352 11.14 15.29 -27.23
CA ALA A 352 11.24 16.02 -28.49
C ALA A 352 11.00 17.53 -28.31
N HIS A 353 10.40 17.98 -27.20
CA HIS A 353 10.08 19.37 -26.98
C HIS A 353 11.25 20.13 -26.33
N PRO A 354 11.72 21.26 -26.91
CA PRO A 354 12.93 21.94 -26.45
C PRO A 354 12.83 22.54 -25.05
N CYS A 355 11.61 22.87 -24.60
CA CYS A 355 11.38 23.45 -23.29
C CYS A 355 11.14 22.44 -22.16
N CYS A 356 11.17 21.13 -22.46
CA CYS A 356 10.82 20.10 -21.50
C CYS A 356 12.01 19.16 -21.26
N LYS A 357 12.43 19.04 -20.00
CA LYS A 357 13.51 18.13 -19.60
C LYS A 357 12.96 17.03 -18.70
N ILE A 358 13.04 15.79 -19.15
CA ILE A 358 12.62 14.63 -18.32
C ILE A 358 13.62 14.43 -17.19
N VAL A 359 13.08 14.25 -15.98
CA VAL A 359 13.84 13.96 -14.76
C VAL A 359 13.72 12.48 -14.39
N SER A 360 12.53 11.91 -14.45
CA SER A 360 12.32 10.48 -14.23
C SER A 360 11.25 9.91 -15.15
N HIS A 361 11.40 8.65 -15.52
CA HIS A 361 10.41 7.91 -16.28
C HIS A 361 10.52 6.43 -15.90
N ASN A 362 9.54 5.94 -15.13
CA ASN A 362 9.48 4.56 -14.68
C ASN A 362 8.02 4.11 -14.65
N TYR A 363 7.77 2.88 -15.08
CA TYR A 363 6.43 2.32 -15.19
C TYR A 363 5.52 3.24 -16.03
N ALA A 364 4.32 3.57 -15.55
CA ALA A 364 3.36 4.42 -16.25
C ALA A 364 3.34 5.87 -15.71
N LEU A 365 4.49 6.36 -15.26
CA LEU A 365 4.66 7.73 -14.76
C LEU A 365 5.90 8.39 -15.37
N VAL A 366 5.74 9.64 -15.77
CA VAL A 366 6.81 10.51 -16.27
C VAL A 366 6.83 11.82 -15.50
N CYS A 367 8.02 12.25 -15.10
CA CYS A 367 8.26 13.55 -14.50
C CYS A 367 9.19 14.38 -15.37
N PHE A 368 8.83 15.64 -15.56
CA PHE A 368 9.65 16.58 -16.32
C PHE A 368 9.62 17.98 -15.70
N GLN A 369 10.59 18.79 -16.11
CA GLN A 369 10.71 20.20 -15.76
C GLN A 369 10.57 21.06 -17.00
N TYR A 370 10.10 22.29 -16.79
CA TYR A 370 10.13 23.32 -17.81
C TYR A 370 11.44 24.10 -17.72
N THR A 371 12.23 24.07 -18.79
CA THR A 371 13.55 24.70 -18.84
C THR A 371 13.73 25.42 -20.18
N GLU A 372 14.35 26.60 -20.15
CA GLU A 372 14.77 27.30 -21.36
C GLU A 372 16.24 27.70 -21.25
N PRO A 373 16.93 27.92 -22.39
CA PRO A 373 18.31 28.38 -22.38
C PRO A 373 18.48 29.65 -21.54
N GLY A 374 19.40 29.62 -20.57
CA GLY A 374 19.72 30.74 -19.69
C GLY A 374 18.96 30.79 -18.36
N PHE A 375 18.07 29.83 -18.08
CA PHE A 375 17.38 29.76 -16.78
C PHE A 375 18.30 29.29 -15.65
N SER A 376 18.23 29.97 -14.50
CA SER A 376 18.79 29.46 -13.24
C SER A 376 17.93 28.32 -12.68
N ALA A 377 18.49 27.54 -11.74
CA ALA A 377 17.74 26.46 -11.07
C ALA A 377 16.45 26.98 -10.38
N ASP A 378 16.52 28.14 -9.73
CA ASP A 378 15.36 28.76 -9.08
C ASP A 378 14.29 29.19 -10.09
N GLN A 379 14.69 29.67 -11.27
CA GLN A 379 13.78 30.01 -12.35
C GLN A 379 13.11 28.75 -12.92
N VAL A 380 13.86 27.66 -13.15
CA VAL A 380 13.30 26.37 -13.57
C VAL A 380 12.22 25.91 -12.61
N ASN A 381 12.50 25.94 -11.30
CA ASN A 381 11.55 25.54 -10.27
C ASN A 381 10.29 26.44 -10.24
N LYS A 382 10.49 27.77 -10.23
CA LYS A 382 9.40 28.75 -10.25
C LYS A 382 8.50 28.56 -11.47
N TYR A 383 9.07 28.51 -12.67
CA TYR A 383 8.29 28.40 -13.91
C TYR A 383 7.67 27.02 -14.08
N THR A 384 8.29 25.95 -13.59
CA THR A 384 7.69 24.60 -13.59
C THR A 384 6.43 24.56 -12.72
N ARG A 385 6.45 25.15 -11.52
CA ARG A 385 5.26 25.28 -10.68
C ARG A 385 4.16 26.12 -11.33
N LEU A 386 4.53 27.28 -11.88
CA LEU A 386 3.57 28.17 -12.55
C LEU A 386 2.94 27.50 -13.77
N LEU A 387 3.71 26.76 -14.56
CA LEU A 387 3.21 26.01 -15.72
C LEU A 387 2.20 24.94 -15.29
N CYS A 388 2.50 24.19 -14.22
CA CYS A 388 1.59 23.18 -13.69
C CYS A 388 0.24 23.80 -13.28
N ASN A 389 0.29 24.93 -12.56
CA ASN A 389 -0.91 25.64 -12.13
C ASN A 389 -1.70 26.19 -13.33
N PHE A 390 -1.02 26.80 -14.29
CA PHE A 390 -1.63 27.33 -15.51
C PHE A 390 -2.34 26.23 -16.32
N MET A 391 -1.71 25.07 -16.46
CA MET A 391 -2.33 23.92 -17.12
C MET A 391 -3.57 23.42 -16.37
N ASN A 392 -3.51 23.34 -15.04
CA ASN A 392 -4.65 22.91 -14.22
C ASN A 392 -5.81 23.93 -14.23
N GLU A 393 -5.52 25.23 -14.20
CA GLU A 393 -6.52 26.30 -14.29
C GLU A 393 -7.22 26.34 -15.64
N SER A 394 -6.55 25.91 -16.72
CA SER A 394 -7.18 25.78 -18.04
C SER A 394 -8.32 24.75 -18.05
N GLN A 395 -8.37 23.83 -17.08
CA GLN A 395 -9.32 22.71 -16.97
C GLN A 395 -9.31 21.74 -18.18
N ARG A 396 -8.36 21.89 -19.11
CA ARG A 396 -8.22 21.03 -20.30
C ARG A 396 -7.41 19.78 -20.02
N ILE A 397 -6.49 19.85 -19.07
CA ILE A 397 -5.65 18.74 -18.63
C ILE A 397 -5.38 18.90 -17.13
N PHE A 398 -5.32 17.78 -16.40
CA PHE A 398 -4.99 17.78 -14.99
C PHE A 398 -3.65 17.08 -14.75
N LEU A 399 -2.73 17.81 -14.15
CA LEU A 399 -1.36 17.37 -13.86
C LEU A 399 -1.06 17.56 -12.37
N THR A 400 -0.15 16.74 -11.87
CA THR A 400 0.27 16.80 -10.47
C THR A 400 1.64 17.43 -10.32
N SER A 401 1.80 18.29 -9.32
CA SER A 401 3.12 18.80 -8.93
C SER A 401 3.83 17.78 -8.03
N ALA A 402 5.14 17.65 -8.21
CA ALA A 402 6.03 16.79 -7.47
C ALA A 402 7.32 17.54 -7.11
N GLU A 403 8.03 17.08 -6.09
CA GLU A 403 9.33 17.64 -5.70
C GLU A 403 10.31 16.48 -5.47
N VAL A 404 11.54 16.62 -5.97
CA VAL A 404 12.65 15.69 -5.72
C VAL A 404 13.93 16.49 -5.53
N ASP A 405 14.60 16.32 -4.39
CA ASP A 405 15.87 17.01 -4.10
C ASP A 405 15.79 18.55 -4.31
N ASN A 406 14.72 19.17 -3.81
CA ASN A 406 14.38 20.59 -4.00
C ASN A 406 14.16 21.03 -5.46
N ASN A 407 13.93 20.09 -6.38
CA ASN A 407 13.55 20.38 -7.76
C ASN A 407 12.04 20.18 -7.91
N ASP A 408 11.33 21.24 -8.33
CA ASP A 408 9.91 21.16 -8.66
C ASP A 408 9.75 20.46 -10.01
N LEU A 409 8.83 19.50 -10.07
CA LEU A 409 8.56 18.63 -11.21
C LEU A 409 7.07 18.63 -11.55
N ILE A 410 6.76 18.47 -12.82
CA ILE A 410 5.41 18.10 -13.28
C ILE A 410 5.39 16.58 -13.44
N SER A 411 4.49 15.93 -12.72
CA SER A 411 4.28 14.48 -12.73
C SER A 411 3.01 14.14 -13.48
N VAL A 412 3.15 13.24 -14.47
CA VAL A 412 2.07 12.75 -15.32
C VAL A 412 1.96 11.25 -15.19
N SER A 413 0.79 10.77 -14.76
CA SER A 413 0.50 9.35 -14.62
C SER A 413 -0.51 8.89 -15.66
N ILE A 414 -0.20 7.81 -16.37
CA ILE A 414 -1.03 7.26 -17.45
C ILE A 414 -1.50 5.87 -17.02
N ASN A 415 -2.51 5.83 -16.15
CA ASN A 415 -3.02 4.58 -15.57
C ASN A 415 -4.47 4.29 -15.98
N TYR A 416 -5.06 5.05 -16.91
CA TYR A 416 -6.42 4.81 -17.36
C TYR A 416 -6.47 3.66 -18.38
N ASP A 417 -7.44 2.75 -18.22
CA ASP A 417 -7.55 1.48 -18.94
C ASP A 417 -7.85 1.63 -20.42
N ARG A 418 -8.51 2.72 -20.80
CA ARG A 418 -8.91 2.99 -22.18
C ARG A 418 -8.02 4.02 -22.87
N THR A 419 -6.88 4.36 -22.29
CA THR A 419 -5.94 5.27 -22.95
C THR A 419 -5.37 4.60 -24.20
N SER A 420 -5.60 5.22 -25.35
CA SER A 420 -4.98 4.88 -26.62
C SER A 420 -3.92 5.90 -27.01
N GLU A 421 -3.07 5.57 -27.99
CA GLU A 421 -2.09 6.52 -28.56
C GLU A 421 -2.78 7.79 -29.08
N ALA A 422 -3.95 7.68 -29.70
CA ALA A 422 -4.73 8.84 -30.16
C ALA A 422 -5.15 9.77 -29.02
N ASN A 423 -5.44 9.22 -27.83
CA ASN A 423 -5.71 10.04 -26.64
C ASN A 423 -4.44 10.76 -26.18
N VAL A 424 -3.30 10.06 -26.19
CA VAL A 424 -2.00 10.66 -25.85
C VAL A 424 -1.63 11.78 -26.81
N ASP A 425 -1.78 11.58 -28.12
CA ASP A 425 -1.51 12.60 -29.13
C ASP A 425 -2.40 13.83 -28.94
N SER A 426 -3.70 13.60 -28.71
CA SER A 426 -4.65 14.67 -28.45
C SER A 426 -4.29 15.45 -27.17
N SER A 427 -3.96 14.75 -26.09
CA SER A 427 -3.51 15.37 -24.82
C SER A 427 -2.18 16.11 -24.97
N TRP A 428 -1.25 15.57 -25.76
CA TRP A 428 0.04 16.20 -26.05
C TRP A 428 -0.14 17.48 -26.87
N LEU A 429 -1.03 17.50 -27.87
CA LEU A 429 -1.34 18.71 -28.64
C LEU A 429 -1.91 19.82 -27.75
N VAL A 430 -2.82 19.46 -26.84
CA VAL A 430 -3.35 20.39 -25.81
C VAL A 430 -2.22 20.91 -24.94
N MET A 431 -1.36 20.03 -24.42
CA MET A 431 -0.28 20.41 -23.54
C MET A 431 0.76 21.30 -24.25
N LYS A 432 1.11 20.98 -25.50
CA LYS A 432 2.01 21.79 -26.33
C LYS A 432 1.45 23.19 -26.57
N SER A 433 0.17 23.30 -26.91
CA SER A 433 -0.52 24.59 -27.05
C SER A 433 -0.45 25.42 -25.76
N LEU A 434 -0.65 24.78 -24.61
CA LEU A 434 -0.57 25.45 -23.30
C LEU A 434 0.88 25.86 -22.94
N ILE A 435 1.88 25.06 -23.30
CA ILE A 435 3.30 25.40 -23.11
C ILE A 435 3.66 26.63 -23.95
N GLU A 436 3.23 26.67 -25.21
CA GLU A 436 3.49 27.81 -26.10
C GLU A 436 2.77 29.08 -25.64
N GLU A 437 1.54 28.97 -25.14
CA GLU A 437 0.82 30.10 -24.55
C GLU A 437 1.50 30.59 -23.28
N PHE A 438 1.84 29.67 -22.37
CA PHE A 438 2.56 29.98 -21.14
C PHE A 438 3.89 30.67 -21.46
N ARG A 439 4.63 30.19 -22.45
CA ARG A 439 5.91 30.80 -22.87
C ARG A 439 5.75 32.26 -23.29
N LYS A 440 4.63 32.62 -23.93
CA LYS A 440 4.33 34.02 -24.34
C LYS A 440 3.90 34.90 -23.17
N ARG A 441 3.28 34.32 -22.13
CA ARG A 441 2.66 35.04 -21.01
C ARG A 441 3.36 34.82 -19.66
N ARG A 442 4.50 34.14 -19.61
CA ARG A 442 5.16 33.71 -18.36
C ARG A 442 5.53 34.85 -17.39
N ASP A 443 5.74 36.05 -17.94
CA ASP A 443 6.12 37.24 -17.20
C ASP A 443 4.90 38.15 -16.90
N ASP A 444 3.69 37.72 -17.29
CA ASP A 444 2.44 38.40 -17.00
C ASP A 444 2.07 38.20 -15.51
N PRO A 445 1.97 39.27 -14.70
CA PRO A 445 1.58 39.17 -13.30
C PRO A 445 0.14 38.66 -13.11
N TYR A 446 -0.70 38.67 -14.15
CA TYR A 446 -2.08 38.18 -14.12
C TYR A 446 -2.26 36.78 -14.70
N LEU A 447 -1.16 36.05 -14.97
CA LEU A 447 -1.20 34.74 -15.63
C LEU A 447 -2.11 33.71 -14.94
N LEU A 448 -2.16 33.74 -13.60
CA LEU A 448 -3.00 32.85 -12.77
C LEU A 448 -4.22 33.59 -12.18
N LEU A 449 -4.46 34.85 -12.54
CA LEU A 449 -5.59 35.63 -12.05
C LEU A 449 -6.80 35.45 -12.96
N SER A 450 -7.32 34.23 -12.98
CA SER A 450 -8.67 33.90 -13.45
C SER A 450 -9.58 33.57 -12.27
N THR A 451 -9.78 34.58 -11.39
CA THR A 451 -10.97 34.90 -10.57
C THR A 451 -10.54 35.69 -9.33
N ALA A 452 -10.39 36.99 -9.48
CA ALA A 452 -10.69 37.91 -8.39
C ALA A 452 -11.75 38.88 -8.94
N PRO A 453 -13.03 38.77 -8.55
CA PRO A 453 -13.95 39.86 -8.78
C PRO A 453 -13.47 41.03 -7.93
N SER A 454 -12.94 42.05 -8.59
CA SER A 454 -12.89 43.39 -8.02
C SER A 454 -14.33 43.80 -7.66
N ASN A 455 -14.57 44.04 -6.36
CA ASN A 455 -15.79 44.57 -5.74
C ASN A 455 -17.02 43.64 -5.68
N ILE A 456 -17.04 42.71 -4.70
CA ILE A 456 -18.28 42.28 -4.03
C ILE A 456 -18.00 42.15 -2.53
N ASP A 457 -18.93 42.65 -1.72
CA ASP A 457 -18.90 42.85 -0.27
C ASP A 457 -18.22 41.75 0.57
N LYS A 458 -17.41 42.20 1.53
CA LYS A 458 -16.90 41.42 2.66
C LYS A 458 -18.06 41.01 3.57
N ARG A 459 -18.88 40.01 3.20
CA ARG A 459 -19.83 39.40 4.16
C ARG A 459 -20.25 37.95 3.92
N GLU A 460 -19.85 37.27 2.84
CA GLU A 460 -20.39 35.91 2.57
C GLU A 460 -19.37 34.78 2.30
N ASN A 461 -18.10 34.93 2.68
CA ASN A 461 -17.11 33.83 2.54
C ASN A 461 -16.76 33.14 3.88
N SER A 462 -17.77 32.60 4.56
CA SER A 462 -17.57 31.66 5.68
C SER A 462 -18.11 30.24 5.44
N ASN A 463 -18.72 29.95 4.28
CA ASN A 463 -19.46 28.70 4.09
C ASN A 463 -18.96 27.74 2.99
N PHE A 464 -17.88 28.04 2.25
CA PHE A 464 -17.41 27.14 1.18
C PHE A 464 -16.30 26.16 1.58
N GLY A 465 -15.69 26.32 2.77
CA GLY A 465 -14.65 25.42 3.30
C GLY A 465 -15.16 24.18 4.05
N ARG A 466 -16.45 23.86 3.99
CA ARG A 466 -17.09 22.86 4.86
C ARG A 466 -17.64 21.61 4.14
N PHE A 467 -17.54 21.53 2.82
CA PHE A 467 -18.19 20.47 2.03
C PHE A 467 -17.37 19.19 1.79
N MET A 468 -16.22 19.01 2.45
CA MET A 468 -15.43 17.76 2.39
C MET A 468 -15.11 17.13 3.75
N TYR A 469 -15.82 17.53 4.82
CA TYR A 469 -15.65 16.95 6.16
C TYR A 469 -16.92 16.61 6.94
N ASP A 470 -18.13 16.95 6.47
CA ASP A 470 -19.38 16.74 7.22
C ASP A 470 -20.27 15.62 6.68
N SER A 471 -19.71 14.47 6.25
CA SER A 471 -20.49 13.28 5.87
C SER A 471 -20.49 12.14 6.91
N VAL A 472 -20.05 12.39 8.15
CA VAL A 472 -20.00 11.35 9.22
C VAL A 472 -20.62 11.79 10.55
N ALA A 473 -21.15 13.02 10.67
CA ALA A 473 -21.86 13.43 11.87
C ALA A 473 -23.12 14.19 11.49
N ASN A 474 -24.27 13.52 11.52
CA ASN A 474 -25.56 14.05 11.99
C ASN A 474 -26.70 13.05 11.69
N THR A 475 -27.08 12.26 12.70
CA THR A 475 -28.46 11.85 12.91
C THR A 475 -29.21 13.02 13.56
N PRO A 476 -30.48 13.33 13.18
CA PRO A 476 -31.16 14.53 13.65
C PRO A 476 -31.69 14.35 15.08
N GLU A 477 -31.21 15.18 16.01
CA GLU A 477 -31.87 15.40 17.30
C GLU A 477 -32.89 16.55 17.18
N HIS A 478 -34.09 16.31 17.69
CA HIS A 478 -35.18 17.27 17.78
C HIS A 478 -34.84 18.46 18.68
N SER A 479 -35.01 19.67 18.17
CA SER A 479 -34.95 20.93 18.90
C SER A 479 -36.19 21.16 19.79
N PRO A 480 -36.06 21.57 21.07
CA PRO A 480 -37.19 22.04 21.85
C PRO A 480 -37.35 23.56 21.73
N THR A 481 -38.56 23.99 21.41
CA THR A 481 -39.03 25.38 21.41
C THR A 481 -39.13 25.94 22.83
N LYS A 482 -38.58 27.14 23.04
CA LYS A 482 -38.84 27.99 24.21
C LYS A 482 -40.28 28.49 24.15
N ASN A 483 -41.06 28.28 25.22
CA ASN A 483 -42.16 29.16 25.60
C ASN A 483 -42.12 29.39 27.11
N GLN A 484 -42.18 30.66 27.48
CA GLN A 484 -42.32 31.15 28.85
C GLN A 484 -43.68 30.73 29.41
N PHE A 485 -43.74 30.32 30.68
CA PHE A 485 -44.75 30.79 31.64
C PHE A 485 -44.29 30.45 33.07
N GLN A 486 -44.46 31.43 33.96
CA GLN A 486 -44.15 31.38 35.39
C GLN A 486 -45.06 30.40 36.15
N SER A 487 -44.53 29.73 37.18
CA SER A 487 -44.99 29.89 38.58
C SER A 487 -44.41 28.83 39.54
N SER A 488 -43.85 29.36 40.64
CA SER A 488 -43.86 28.86 42.03
C SER A 488 -43.34 27.46 42.41
N SER A 489 -42.22 27.52 43.15
CA SER A 489 -42.11 27.16 44.58
C SER A 489 -41.43 25.85 45.00
N SER A 490 -40.52 26.04 45.98
CA SER A 490 -39.95 25.09 46.96
C SER A 490 -38.96 24.04 46.43
N GLY A 491 -37.78 23.80 47.00
CA GLY A 491 -37.14 24.35 48.19
C GLY A 491 -35.90 23.50 48.53
N HIS A 492 -34.88 24.15 49.13
CA HIS A 492 -33.78 23.59 49.94
C HIS A 492 -32.69 22.77 49.22
N SER A 493 -31.40 22.82 49.57
CA SER A 493 -30.61 23.71 50.43
C SER A 493 -29.12 23.28 50.29
N THR A 494 -28.25 24.25 50.08
CA THR A 494 -26.92 24.43 50.72
C THR A 494 -25.84 23.33 50.68
N TYR A 495 -24.76 23.68 49.97
CA TYR A 495 -23.35 23.46 50.35
C TYR A 495 -23.06 23.75 51.83
N ARG A 496 -22.23 22.92 52.49
CA ARG A 496 -21.02 23.36 53.24
C ARG A 496 -20.22 22.22 53.86
N ASP A 497 -18.92 22.29 53.59
CA ASP A 497 -17.75 22.22 54.49
C ASP A 497 -17.45 20.99 55.36
N SER A 498 -16.25 20.47 55.05
CA SER A 498 -15.11 20.22 55.96
C SER A 498 -15.14 19.04 56.95
N ALA A 499 -14.26 18.10 56.64
CA ALA A 499 -13.09 17.65 57.43
C ALA A 499 -13.28 16.79 58.69
N ARG A 500 -12.58 15.64 58.65
CA ARG A 500 -11.87 14.93 59.75
C ARG A 500 -12.76 14.34 60.86
N ASP A 501 -12.52 13.18 61.45
CA ASP A 501 -11.50 12.12 61.39
C ASP A 501 -12.11 10.91 62.17
N ASN A 502 -11.57 9.71 61.93
CA ASN A 502 -11.51 8.54 62.83
C ASN A 502 -12.80 7.77 63.22
N ALA A 503 -12.96 6.58 62.66
CA ALA A 503 -12.78 5.29 63.37
C ALA A 503 -12.57 4.16 62.36
#